data_AF-A0ABD5DVG1-F1
#
_entry.id   AF-A0ABD5DVG1-F1
#
_cell.length_a   1.000
_cell.length_b   1.000
_cell.length_c   1.000
_cell.angle_alpha   90.00
_cell.angle_beta   90.00
_cell.angle_gamma   90.00
#
_symmetry.space_group_name_H-M   'P 1'
#
loop_
_entity.id
_entity.type
_entity.pdbx_description
1 polymer ?
#
loop_
_entity_poly.entity_id
_entity_poly.type
_entity_poly.pdbx_seq_one_letter_code
_entity_poly.pdbx_strand_id
1 'polypeptide(L)'
;VGMATDIPPHNLREVAKAAITLIEQPKTTLDELLDIVQGPDFPTEAEIITSRAEIRKIYQNGRGSVRMRAVWSKEDGAVVISALPHQVSGAKVLEQIAAQMRNKK
;
A
#
# COMPACT_ATOMS: atom_id res chain seq x y z
N VAL A 1 12.67 4.49 26.47
CA VAL A 1 11.46 5.08 25.86
C VAL A 1 11.92 5.92 24.67
N GLY A 2 11.52 5.59 23.43
CA GLY A 2 12.05 6.26 22.23
C GLY A 2 12.09 5.43 20.94
N MET A 3 11.51 4.22 20.92
CA MET A 3 11.43 3.36 19.73
C MET A 3 9.96 3.18 19.35
N ALA A 4 9.69 3.13 18.05
CA ALA A 4 8.39 2.79 17.48
C ALA A 4 8.58 1.73 16.39
N THR A 5 7.54 0.94 16.14
CA THR A 5 7.55 -0.12 15.15
C THR A 5 6.27 -0.03 14.33
N ASP A 6 6.42 0.11 13.02
CA ASP A 6 5.32 0.09 12.06
C ASP A 6 5.62 -0.98 11.01
N ILE A 7 4.81 -2.05 11.01
CA ILE A 7 4.94 -3.17 10.07
C ILE A 7 3.63 -3.26 9.29
N PRO A 8 3.64 -3.09 7.96
CA PRO A 8 2.42 -3.19 7.16
C PRO A 8 1.97 -4.66 7.03
N PRO A 9 0.68 -4.91 6.72
CA PRO A 9 0.19 -6.24 6.40
C PRO A 9 0.69 -6.72 5.04
N HIS A 10 0.74 -8.04 4.84
CA HIS A 10 1.17 -8.70 3.60
C HIS A 10 0.26 -9.87 3.26
N ASN A 11 0.27 -10.28 1.99
CA ASN A 11 -0.53 -11.38 1.52
C ASN A 11 0.00 -12.72 2.04
N LEU A 12 -0.88 -13.54 2.62
CA LEU A 12 -0.51 -14.84 3.20
C LEU A 12 0.09 -15.79 2.16
N ARG A 13 -0.48 -15.86 0.95
CA ARG A 13 -0.03 -16.79 -0.09
C ARG A 13 1.35 -16.40 -0.61
N GLU A 14 1.60 -15.10 -0.78
CA GLU A 14 2.90 -14.59 -1.22
C GLU A 14 3.97 -14.88 -0.16
N VAL A 15 3.71 -14.56 1.10
CA VAL A 15 4.68 -14.79 2.20
C VAL A 15 4.94 -16.29 2.40
N ALA A 16 3.90 -17.13 2.37
CA ALA A 16 4.07 -18.58 2.48
C ALA A 16 4.92 -19.15 1.34
N LYS A 17 4.67 -18.69 0.10
CA LYS A 17 5.48 -19.10 -1.06
C LYS A 17 6.93 -18.64 -0.94
N ALA A 18 7.16 -17.40 -0.51
CA ALA A 18 8.49 -16.87 -0.29
C ALA A 18 9.27 -17.66 0.79
N ALA A 19 8.59 -18.07 1.86
CA ALA A 19 9.18 -18.91 2.90
C ALA A 19 9.57 -20.29 2.36
N ILE A 20 8.71 -20.94 1.57
CA ILE A 20 9.00 -22.22 0.91
C ILE A 20 10.22 -22.08 -0.01
N THR A 21 10.26 -21.03 -0.84
CA THR A 21 11.41 -20.77 -1.75
C THR A 21 12.71 -20.60 -0.97
N LEU A 22 12.68 -19.92 0.19
CA LEU A 22 13.87 -19.74 1.03
C LEU A 22 14.33 -21.08 1.66
N ILE A 23 13.41 -21.99 1.98
CA ILE A 23 13.74 -23.36 2.44
C ILE A 23 14.39 -24.17 1.31
N GLU A 24 13.82 -24.13 0.11
CA GLU A 24 14.32 -24.87 -1.05
C GLU A 24 15.66 -24.31 -1.57
N GLN A 25 15.82 -22.99 -1.53
CA GLN A 25 16.98 -22.27 -2.04
C GLN A 25 17.44 -21.24 -0.99
N PRO A 26 18.26 -21.63 0.00
CA PRO A 26 18.67 -20.74 1.10
C PRO A 26 19.50 -19.51 0.68
N LYS A 27 20.02 -19.51 -0.56
CA LYS A 27 20.77 -18.38 -1.14
C LYS A 27 19.89 -17.43 -1.94
N THR A 28 18.57 -17.59 -1.90
CA THR A 28 17.61 -16.69 -2.57
C THR A 28 17.86 -15.25 -2.14
N THR A 29 18.00 -14.37 -3.11
CA THR A 29 18.25 -12.94 -2.94
C THR A 29 16.98 -12.18 -2.61
N LEU A 30 17.11 -10.96 -2.09
CA LEU A 30 15.96 -10.10 -1.84
C LEU A 30 15.15 -9.82 -3.12
N ASP A 31 15.82 -9.69 -4.26
CA ASP A 31 15.16 -9.41 -5.54
C ASP A 31 14.24 -10.57 -5.96
N GLU A 32 14.73 -11.80 -5.85
CA GLU A 32 13.94 -13.01 -6.12
C GLU A 32 12.76 -13.16 -5.13
N LEU A 33 12.92 -12.74 -3.86
CA LEU A 33 11.81 -12.73 -2.91
C LEU A 33 10.77 -11.67 -3.25
N LEU A 34 11.15 -10.52 -3.82
CA LEU A 34 10.22 -9.44 -4.19
C LEU A 34 9.49 -9.68 -5.51
N ASP A 35 9.97 -10.64 -6.31
CA ASP A 35 9.21 -11.21 -7.42
C ASP A 35 8.04 -12.08 -6.92
N ILE A 36 8.16 -12.64 -5.71
CA ILE A 36 7.10 -13.42 -5.05
C ILE A 36 6.19 -12.53 -4.19
N VAL A 37 6.79 -11.71 -3.32
CA VAL A 37 6.10 -10.80 -2.40
C VAL A 37 6.05 -9.42 -3.01
N GLN A 38 4.88 -9.04 -3.52
CA GLN A 38 4.78 -7.84 -4.34
C GLN A 38 4.99 -6.56 -3.54
N GLY A 39 4.58 -6.59 -2.28
CA GLY A 39 4.62 -5.46 -1.36
C GLY A 39 3.65 -5.67 -0.20
N PRO A 40 3.29 -4.58 0.50
CA PRO A 40 2.18 -4.60 1.44
C PRO A 40 0.84 -4.96 0.79
N ASP A 41 0.00 -5.65 1.54
CA ASP A 41 -1.37 -6.03 1.16
C ASP A 41 -2.33 -5.55 2.25
N PHE A 42 -2.82 -4.33 2.08
CA PHE A 42 -3.75 -3.72 3.04
C PHE A 42 -5.16 -4.26 2.83
N PRO A 43 -6.00 -4.33 3.89
CA PRO A 43 -7.39 -4.79 3.77
C PRO A 43 -8.30 -3.71 3.15
N THR A 44 -7.94 -3.26 1.94
CA THR A 44 -8.70 -2.33 1.10
C THR A 44 -8.31 -2.57 -0.36
N GLU A 45 -9.22 -2.26 -1.28
CA GLU A 45 -8.96 -2.32 -2.72
C GLU A 45 -8.23 -1.08 -3.25
N ALA A 46 -7.86 -0.13 -2.37
CA ALA A 46 -7.09 1.04 -2.74
C ALA A 46 -5.69 0.70 -3.26
N GLU A 47 -5.26 1.41 -4.29
CA GLU A 47 -3.98 1.17 -4.95
C GLU A 47 -2.79 1.66 -4.12
N ILE A 48 -1.73 0.86 -4.06
CA ILE A 48 -0.41 1.32 -3.63
C ILE A 48 0.28 1.95 -4.83
N ILE A 49 0.63 3.23 -4.72
CA ILE A 49 1.25 4.01 -5.82
C ILE A 49 2.77 4.14 -5.67
N THR A 50 3.35 3.62 -4.59
CA THR A 50 4.80 3.58 -4.39
C THR A 50 5.43 2.66 -5.44
N SER A 51 6.51 3.13 -6.07
CA SER A 51 7.16 2.36 -7.13
C SER A 51 7.78 1.06 -6.60
N ARG A 52 7.85 0.02 -7.45
CA ARG A 52 8.53 -1.24 -7.09
C ARG A 52 9.97 -1.04 -6.64
N ALA A 53 10.69 -0.09 -7.26
CA ALA A 53 12.06 0.26 -6.89
C ALA A 53 12.16 0.88 -5.50
N GLU A 54 11.18 1.70 -5.08
CA GLU A 54 11.11 2.24 -3.72
C GLU A 54 10.71 1.15 -2.72
N ILE A 55 9.73 0.30 -3.05
CA ILE A 55 9.35 -0.85 -2.22
C ILE A 55 10.55 -1.75 -1.93
N ARG A 56 11.36 -2.05 -2.96
CA ARG A 56 12.63 -2.77 -2.80
C ARG A 56 13.57 -2.09 -1.81
N LYS A 57 13.76 -0.78 -1.91
CA LYS A 57 14.59 -0.02 -0.97
C LYS A 57 14.04 -0.06 0.46
N ILE A 58 12.72 -0.06 0.64
CA ILE A 58 12.06 -0.16 1.94
C ILE A 58 12.38 -1.51 2.58
N TYR A 59 12.21 -2.62 1.85
CA TYR A 59 12.53 -3.95 2.36
C TYR A 59 14.02 -4.15 2.60
N GLN A 60 14.89 -3.58 1.75
CA GLN A 60 16.34 -3.64 1.93
C GLN A 60 16.81 -2.89 3.19
N ASN A 61 16.25 -1.71 3.45
CA ASN A 61 16.69 -0.86 4.57
C ASN A 61 15.90 -1.10 5.86
N GLY A 62 14.79 -1.83 5.79
CA GLY A 62 13.85 -2.06 6.89
C GLY A 62 13.05 -0.82 7.31
N ARG A 63 13.11 0.27 6.55
CA ARG A 63 12.43 1.55 6.86
C ARG A 63 12.07 2.32 5.61
N GLY A 64 10.98 3.07 5.69
CA GLY A 64 10.53 4.01 4.66
C GLY A 64 9.03 4.21 4.71
N SER A 65 8.44 4.65 3.62
CA SER A 65 7.01 4.98 3.56
C SER A 65 6.37 4.47 2.29
N VAL A 66 5.21 3.86 2.44
CA VAL A 66 4.36 3.40 1.33
C VAL A 66 3.16 4.34 1.23
N ARG A 67 2.80 4.72 0.01
CA ARG A 67 1.69 5.64 -0.28
C ARG A 67 0.58 4.89 -0.98
N MET A 68 -0.65 5.15 -0.55
CA MET A 68 -1.86 4.61 -1.13
C MET A 68 -2.71 5.72 -1.75
N ARG A 69 -3.49 5.37 -2.77
CA ARG A 69 -4.42 6.25 -3.47
C ARG A 69 -5.78 5.58 -3.60
N ALA A 70 -6.83 6.38 -3.47
CA ALA A 70 -8.19 5.91 -3.71
C ALA A 70 -8.38 5.48 -5.18
N VAL A 71 -9.16 4.43 -5.39
CA VAL A 71 -9.58 4.01 -6.74
C VAL A 71 -10.77 4.84 -7.15
N TRP A 72 -10.76 5.35 -8.37
CA TRP A 72 -11.84 6.15 -8.91
C TRP A 72 -12.07 5.87 -10.39
N SER A 73 -13.32 6.02 -10.81
CA SER A 73 -13.78 5.93 -12.19
C SER A 73 -14.49 7.23 -12.59
N LYS A 74 -14.64 7.45 -13.90
CA LYS A 74 -15.50 8.50 -14.43
C LYS A 74 -16.76 7.87 -15.00
N GLU A 75 -17.91 8.22 -14.43
CA GLU A 75 -19.23 7.69 -14.81
C GLU A 75 -20.15 8.88 -15.07
N ASP A 76 -20.76 8.92 -16.26
CA ASP A 76 -21.69 9.98 -16.68
C ASP A 76 -21.21 11.42 -16.45
N GLY A 77 -19.90 11.64 -16.58
CA GLY A 77 -19.28 12.96 -16.39
C GLY A 77 -18.89 13.27 -14.94
N ALA A 78 -19.29 12.46 -13.96
CA ALA A 78 -18.91 12.56 -12.57
C ALA A 78 -17.72 11.66 -12.21
N VAL A 79 -16.98 12.02 -11.17
CA VAL A 79 -15.92 11.18 -10.59
C VAL A 79 -16.52 10.37 -9.45
N VAL A 80 -16.39 9.05 -9.52
CA VAL A 80 -16.89 8.10 -8.52
C VAL A 80 -15.70 7.44 -7.84
N ILE A 81 -15.60 7.56 -6.52
CA ILE A 81 -14.55 6.91 -5.72
C ILE A 81 -15.12 5.59 -5.20
N SER A 82 -14.54 4.47 -5.60
CA SER A 82 -15.01 3.12 -5.25
C SER A 82 -14.30 2.52 -4.04
N ALA A 83 -13.00 2.82 -3.85
CA ALA A 83 -12.19 2.28 -2.77
C ALA A 83 -11.33 3.36 -2.11
N LEU A 84 -11.32 3.41 -0.77
CA LEU A 84 -10.55 4.37 0.02
C LEU A 84 -9.27 3.74 0.60
N PRO A 85 -8.19 4.52 0.76
CA PRO A 85 -6.97 4.02 1.41
C PRO A 85 -7.21 3.49 2.82
N HIS A 86 -6.29 2.64 3.29
CA HIS A 86 -6.38 2.02 4.60
C HIS A 86 -6.51 3.07 5.72
N GLN A 87 -7.43 2.83 6.67
CA GLN A 87 -7.73 3.72 7.80
C GLN A 87 -8.21 5.13 7.42
N VAL A 88 -8.68 5.36 6.18
CA VAL A 88 -9.30 6.63 5.77
C VAL A 88 -10.82 6.56 5.95
N SER A 89 -11.38 7.53 6.70
CA SER A 89 -12.83 7.70 6.84
C SER A 89 -13.41 8.47 5.65
N GLY A 90 -14.39 7.90 4.96
CA GLY A 90 -15.10 8.56 3.87
C GLY A 90 -15.77 9.88 4.29
N ALA A 91 -16.35 9.93 5.49
CA ALA A 91 -16.95 11.14 6.02
C ALA A 91 -15.92 12.29 6.17
N LYS A 92 -14.71 11.96 6.63
CA LYS A 92 -13.62 12.94 6.77
C LYS A 92 -13.15 13.46 5.40
N VAL A 93 -13.10 12.59 4.38
CA VAL A 93 -12.76 12.99 3.02
C VAL A 93 -13.83 13.94 2.44
N LEU A 94 -15.12 13.61 2.61
CA LEU A 94 -16.22 14.46 2.18
C LEU A 94 -16.19 15.83 2.87
N GLU A 95 -15.90 15.87 4.18
CA GLU A 95 -15.75 17.11 4.94
C GLU A 95 -14.62 17.98 4.38
N GLN A 96 -13.47 17.38 4.06
CA GLN A 96 -12.33 18.08 3.47
C GLN A 96 -12.66 18.65 2.10
N ILE A 97 -13.35 17.89 1.23
CA ILE A 97 -13.78 18.36 -0.09
C ILE A 97 -14.77 19.52 0.05
N ALA A 98 -15.78 19.36 0.91
CA ALA A 98 -16.77 20.41 1.17
C ALA A 98 -16.14 21.70 1.71
N ALA A 99 -15.11 21.59 2.55
CA ALA A 99 -14.35 22.73 3.04
C ALA A 99 -13.58 23.46 1.92
N GLN A 100 -12.98 22.73 0.97
CA GLN A 100 -12.32 23.33 -0.19
C GLN A 100 -13.30 24.11 -1.07
N MET A 101 -14.47 23.51 -1.37
CA MET A 101 -15.55 24.18 -2.12
C MET A 101 -16.02 25.47 -1.44
N ARG A 102 -16.22 25.45 -0.12
CA ARG A 102 -16.60 26.66 0.64
C ARG A 102 -15.54 27.76 0.56
N ASN A 103 -14.27 27.36 0.55
CA ASN A 103 -13.13 28.28 0.44
C ASN A 103 -12.86 28.74 -1.01
N LYS A 104 -13.68 28.30 -1.98
CA LYS A 104 -13.52 28.58 -3.41
C LYS A 104 -12.12 28.18 -3.92
N LYS A 105 -11.60 27.06 -3.41
CA LYS A 105 -10.34 26.43 -3.82
C LYS A 105 -10.61 25.12 -4.53
#